data_AF-A0A2R7P5G7-F1
#
_entry.id   AF-A0A2R7P5G7-F1
#
_cell.length_a   1.000
_cell.length_b   1.000
_cell.length_c   1.000
_cell.angle_alpha   90.00
_cell.angle_beta   90.00
_cell.angle_gamma   90.00
#
_symmetry.space_group_name_H-M   'P 1'
#
loop_
_entity.id
_entity.type
_entity.pdbx_description
1 polymer ?
#
loop_
_entity_poly.entity_id
_entity_poly.type
_entity_poly.pdbx_seq_one_letter_code
_entity_poly.pdbx_strand_id
1 'polypeptide(L)' 'MDECPTGKVPHTLKTAKAASKRARRRTDKALVPYRCEHCGQWHVGQSNGMKRRVKTIYDNHQLRFT' A
#
# COMPACT_ATOMS: atom_id res chain seq x y z
N MET A 1 -22.99 5.65 -5.99
CA MET A 1 -22.08 4.76 -6.75
C MET A 1 -20.78 4.71 -5.98
N ASP A 2 -20.18 3.54 -5.84
CA ASP A 2 -19.08 3.23 -4.91
C ASP A 2 -17.76 3.96 -5.22
N GLU A 3 -17.74 5.27 -5.09
CA GLU A 3 -16.55 6.09 -5.29
C GLU A 3 -15.67 6.01 -4.03
N CYS A 4 -14.46 5.46 -4.16
CA CYS A 4 -13.45 5.61 -3.12
C CYS A 4 -12.91 7.06 -3.18
N PRO A 5 -12.79 7.79 -2.06
CA PRO A 5 -12.27 9.17 -2.06
C PRO A 5 -10.81 9.25 -2.55
N THR A 6 -10.12 8.11 -2.63
CA THR A 6 -8.76 8.01 -3.20
C THR A 6 -8.75 7.76 -4.71
N GLY A 7 -9.91 7.72 -5.38
CA GLY A 7 -10.06 7.42 -6.81
C GLY A 7 -9.75 5.97 -7.18
N LYS A 8 -9.60 5.08 -6.20
CA LYS A 8 -9.25 3.67 -6.42
C LYS A 8 -10.50 2.84 -6.71
N VAL A 9 -10.39 1.95 -7.69
CA VAL A 9 -11.49 1.05 -8.10
C VAL A 9 -11.79 0.04 -6.96
N PRO A 10 -13.03 0.02 -6.43
CA PRO A 10 -13.43 -0.94 -5.41
C PRO A 10 -13.60 -2.34 -6.00
N HIS A 11 -13.28 -3.33 -5.17
CA HIS A 11 -13.42 -4.74 -5.45
C HIS A 11 -14.06 -5.45 -4.27
N THR A 12 -14.58 -6.65 -4.54
CA THR A 12 -14.87 -7.67 -3.53
C THR A 12 -13.60 -8.47 -3.23
N LEU A 13 -13.53 -9.19 -2.11
CA LEU A 13 -12.36 -10.01 -1.77
C LEU A 13 -11.99 -11.02 -2.88
N LYS A 14 -12.99 -11.67 -3.49
CA LYS A 14 -12.80 -12.64 -4.58
C LYS A 14 -12.21 -11.98 -5.83
N THR A 15 -12.76 -10.82 -6.21
CA THR A 15 -12.31 -10.08 -7.40
C THR A 15 -10.94 -9.45 -7.18
N ALA A 16 -10.65 -8.95 -5.98
CA ALA A 16 -9.34 -8.41 -5.61
C ALA A 16 -8.24 -9.48 -5.67
N LYS A 17 -8.49 -10.71 -5.18
CA LYS A 17 -7.55 -11.84 -5.30
C LYS A 17 -7.29 -12.24 -6.75
N ALA A 18 -8.33 -12.25 -7.59
CA ALA A 18 -8.17 -12.54 -9.01
C ALA A 18 -7.39 -11.44 -9.74
N ALA A 19 -7.71 -10.18 -9.45
CA ALA A 19 -7.05 -9.01 -10.00
C ALA A 19 -5.57 -8.95 -9.60
N SER A 20 -5.23 -9.22 -8.34
CA SER A 20 -3.84 -9.27 -7.87
C SER A 20 -3.04 -10.38 -8.59
N LYS A 21 -3.63 -11.57 -8.76
CA LYS A 21 -2.98 -12.67 -9.49
C LYS A 21 -2.74 -12.33 -10.96
N ARG A 22 -3.69 -11.67 -11.62
CA ARG A 22 -3.52 -11.20 -13.02
C ARG A 22 -2.46 -10.11 -13.11
N ALA A 23 -2.51 -9.14 -12.21
CA ALA A 23 -1.59 -8.02 -12.24
C ALA A 23 -0.15 -8.45 -11.92
N ARG A 24 0.05 -9.41 -11.01
CA ARG A 24 1.37 -10.04 -10.76
C ARG A 24 1.93 -10.81 -11.96
N ARG A 25 1.08 -11.29 -12.88
CA ARG A 25 1.53 -11.93 -14.13
C ARG A 25 1.92 -10.92 -15.20
N ARG A 26 1.25 -9.76 -15.21
CA ARG A 26 1.49 -8.70 -16.19
C ARG A 26 2.61 -7.74 -15.76
N THR A 27 2.80 -7.58 -14.46
CA THR A 27 3.78 -6.69 -13.86
C THR A 27 4.65 -7.53 -12.92
N ASP A 28 5.96 -7.32 -12.93
CA ASP A 28 6.88 -7.92 -11.95
C ASP A 28 6.69 -7.37 -10.51
N LYS A 29 5.56 -6.68 -10.26
CA LYS A 29 5.22 -6.08 -8.98
C LYS A 29 4.32 -7.02 -8.19
N ALA A 30 4.69 -7.28 -6.94
CA ALA A 30 3.87 -8.03 -5.99
C ALA A 30 2.69 -7.17 -5.51
N LEU A 31 1.64 -7.12 -6.33
CA LEU A 31 0.38 -6.47 -5.98
C LEU A 31 -0.42 -7.40 -5.05
N VAL A 32 -0.92 -6.85 -3.94
CA VAL A 32 -1.68 -7.57 -2.92
C VAL A 32 -3.06 -6.94 -2.71
N PRO A 33 -4.09 -7.76 -2.44
CA PRO A 33 -5.38 -7.26 -1.98
C PRO A 33 -5.25 -6.62 -0.59
N TYR A 34 -5.86 -5.46 -0.38
CA TYR A 34 -5.97 -4.82 0.94
C TYR A 34 -7.35 -4.18 1.12
N ARG A 35 -7.77 -4.01 2.37
CA ARG A 35 -9.00 -3.31 2.72
C ARG A 35 -8.70 -1.82 2.88
N CYS A 36 -9.42 -0.95 2.18
CA CYS A 36 -9.24 0.49 2.32
C CYS A 36 -9.91 0.99 3.60
N GLU A 37 -9.21 1.86 4.34
CA GLU A 37 -9.71 2.47 5.58
C GLU A 37 -10.75 3.57 5.32
N HIS A 38 -10.73 4.22 4.15
CA HIS A 38 -11.63 5.33 3.83
C HIS A 38 -12.99 4.86 3.32
N CYS A 39 -13.05 3.84 2.47
CA CYS A 39 -14.30 3.34 1.89
C CYS A 39 -14.69 1.93 2.35
N GLY A 40 -13.83 1.25 3.11
CA GLY A 40 -14.09 -0.10 3.64
C GLY A 40 -14.04 -1.23 2.60
N GLN A 41 -13.91 -0.91 1.31
CA GLN A 41 -13.89 -1.86 0.19
C GLN A 41 -12.51 -2.47 -0.03
N TRP A 42 -12.45 -3.57 -0.80
CA TRP A 42 -11.18 -4.17 -1.18
C TRP A 42 -10.57 -3.46 -2.39
N HIS A 43 -9.26 -3.30 -2.37
CA HIS A 43 -8.50 -2.77 -3.49
C HIS A 43 -7.26 -3.62 -3.73
N VAL A 44 -6.58 -3.39 -4.85
CA VAL A 44 -5.31 -4.02 -5.18
C VAL A 44 -4.25 -2.94 -5.26
N GLY A 45 -3.14 -3.13 -4.55
CA GLY A 45 -2.04 -2.18 -4.52
C GLY A 45 -0.72 -2.89 -4.25
N GLN A 46 0.40 -2.19 -4.41
CA GLN A 46 1.68 -2.75 -4.00
C GLN A 46 1.67 -2.85 -2.48
N SER A 47 2.18 -3.95 -1.91
CA SER A 47 2.61 -3.87 -0.53
C SER A 47 3.71 -2.83 -0.51
N ASN A 48 3.50 -1.71 0.16
CA ASN A 48 4.60 -0.79 0.46
C ASN A 48 5.54 -1.60 1.35
N GLY A 49 6.56 -2.22 0.75
CA GLY A 49 7.57 -3.03 1.43
C GLY A 49 8.46 -2.22 2.39
N MET A 50 8.06 -1.00 2.71
CA MET A 50 8.72 -0.12 3.65
C MET A 50 8.44 -0.61 5.08
N LYS A 51 9.11 -1.71 5.47
CA LYS A 51 9.01 -2.29 6.82
C LYS A 51 9.42 -1.32 7.93
N ARG A 52 10.16 -0.25 7.60
CA ARG A 52 10.52 0.86 8.50
C ARG A 52 10.67 2.14 7.69
N ARG A 53 10.20 3.27 8.22
CA ARG A 53 10.63 4.61 7.76
C ARG A 53 12.15 4.61 7.71
N VAL A 54 12.76 4.95 6.57
CA VAL A 54 14.21 5.18 6.50
C VAL A 54 14.50 6.25 7.55
N LYS A 55 15.30 5.90 8.56
CA LYS A 55 15.68 6.81 9.62
C LYS A 55 16.64 7.83 9.00
N THR A 56 16.11 8.99 8.61
CA THR A 56 16.87 10.08 7.97
C THR A 56 17.70 10.89 8.97
N ILE A 57 17.45 10.73 10.27
CA ILE A 57 18.16 11.40 11.35
C ILE A 57 18.73 10.31 12.26
N TYR A 58 20.05 10.17 12.28
CA TYR A 58 20.74 9.31 13.23
C TYR A 58 20.91 10.07 14.55
N ASP A 59 20.62 9.42 15.68
CA ASP A 59 20.68 10.06 17.01
C ASP A 59 22.13 10.34 17.48
N ASN A 60 23.12 10.16 16.59
CA ASN A 60 24.55 10.36 16.88
C ASN A 60 25.00 11.82 16.75
N HIS A 61 24.07 12.75 16.47
CA HIS A 61 24.37 14.17 16.59
C HIS A 61 24.35 14.56 18.06
N GLN A 62 25.47 14.38 18.77
CA GLN A 62 25.66 15.03 20.05
C GLN A 62 25.70 16.55 19.80
N LEU A 63 24.60 17.22 20.14
CA LEU A 63 24.55 18.67 20.22
C LEU A 63 25.56 19.09 21.30
N ARG A 64 26.73 19.56 20.86
CA ARG A 64 27.68 20.23 21.74
C ARG A 64 27.07 21.57 22.10
N PHE A 65 26.47 21.65 23.29
CA PHE A 65 26.15 22.93 23.90
C PHE A 65 27.47 23.52 24.39
N THR A 66 27.94 24.56 23.70
CA THR A 66 28.99 25.48 24.19
C THR A 66 28.36 26.60 24.97
#